data_AF-A0A1V5LU33-F1
#
_entry.id   AF-A0A1V5LU33-F1
#
_cell.length_a   1.000
_cell.length_b   1.000
_cell.length_c   1.000
_cell.angle_alpha   90.00
_cell.angle_beta   90.00
_cell.angle_gamma   90.00
#
_symmetry.space_group_name_H-M   'P 1'
#
loop_
_entity.id
_entity.type
_entity.pdbx_description
1 polymer ?
#
loop_
_entity_poly.entity_id
_entity_poly.type
_entity_poly.pdbx_seq_one_letter_code
_entity_poly.pdbx_strand_id
1 'polypeptide(L)'
;MSDRKEAKEILIEGLPVVCARCRVAICLRQQVLNLALGEDETLLCLPCLAQENESSAEDLLVKLSQYIQGRECFHKEWIRYCDRSYCPNPGGCLPAVCFGPGL
;
A
#
# COMPACT_ATOMS: atom_id res chain seq x y z
N MET A 1 -9.93 -23.83 13.82
CA MET A 1 -8.99 -22.77 14.28
C MET A 1 -7.79 -22.81 13.35
N SER A 2 -7.62 -21.81 12.48
CA SER A 2 -6.32 -21.25 12.01
C SER A 2 -6.43 -20.63 10.63
N ASP A 3 -7.00 -19.42 10.52
CA ASP A 3 -6.93 -18.59 9.31
C ASP A 3 -6.62 -17.13 9.66
N ARG A 4 -5.80 -16.91 10.71
CA ARG A 4 -5.32 -15.56 11.09
C ARG A 4 -3.82 -15.40 10.90
N LYS A 5 -3.15 -16.35 10.22
CA LYS A 5 -1.69 -16.46 10.25
C LYS A 5 -0.94 -15.72 9.13
N GLU A 6 -1.56 -15.39 7.99
CA GLU A 6 -0.76 -15.01 6.81
C GLU A 6 -0.72 -13.50 6.44
N ALA A 7 -1.58 -12.64 7.02
CA ALA A 7 -1.54 -11.21 6.67
C ALA A 7 -0.24 -10.50 7.09
N LYS A 8 0.47 -11.04 8.09
CA LYS A 8 1.72 -10.48 8.61
C LYS A 8 2.96 -10.91 7.81
N GLU A 9 2.88 -12.01 7.06
CA GLU A 9 4.02 -12.61 6.35
C GLU A 9 4.31 -11.94 4.99
N ILE A 10 3.44 -11.05 4.53
CA ILE A 10 3.60 -10.38 3.23
C ILE A 10 4.25 -9.00 3.34
N LEU A 11 4.30 -8.39 4.52
CA LEU A 11 4.89 -7.05 4.69
C LEU A 11 6.41 -7.06 4.48
N ILE A 12 6.97 -5.90 4.12
CA ILE A 12 8.42 -5.70 4.07
C ILE A 12 8.94 -5.57 5.51
N GLU A 13 9.91 -6.40 5.86
CA GLU A 13 10.52 -6.42 7.19
C GLU A 13 11.24 -5.09 7.50
N GLY A 14 11.14 -4.65 8.75
CA GLY A 14 11.76 -3.40 9.20
C GLY A 14 10.96 -2.14 8.91
N LEU A 15 9.94 -2.21 8.05
CA LEU A 15 9.10 -1.05 7.74
C LEU A 15 7.92 -0.88 8.72
N PRO A 16 7.49 0.36 8.98
CA PRO A 16 6.27 0.64 9.73
C PRO A 16 5.04 -0.09 9.17
N VAL A 17 4.19 -0.56 10.08
CA VAL A 17 2.93 -1.26 9.75
C VAL A 17 1.69 -0.45 10.09
N VAL A 18 1.87 0.79 10.53
CA VAL A 18 0.81 1.75 10.87
C VAL A 18 1.16 3.12 10.33
N CYS A 19 0.14 3.87 9.91
CA CYS A 19 0.28 5.23 9.43
C CYS A 19 0.83 6.15 10.53
N ALA A 20 1.89 6.89 10.23
CA ALA A 20 2.49 7.83 11.17
C ALA A 20 1.49 8.92 11.62
N ARG A 21 0.56 9.32 10.73
CA ARG A 21 -0.40 10.40 10.99
C ARG A 21 -1.69 9.95 11.67
N CYS A 22 -2.42 9.02 11.07
CA CYS A 22 -3.76 8.61 11.55
C CYS A 22 -3.79 7.23 12.23
N ARG A 23 -2.62 6.59 12.37
CA ARG A 23 -2.43 5.32 13.12
C ARG A 23 -3.17 4.10 12.58
N VAL A 24 -3.85 4.19 11.43
CA VAL A 24 -4.46 3.02 10.77
C VAL A 24 -3.39 2.06 10.26
N ALA A 25 -3.74 0.77 10.20
CA ALA A 25 -2.85 -0.26 9.67
C ALA A 25 -2.52 -0.02 8.18
N ILE A 26 -1.26 -0.32 7.82
CA ILE A 26 -0.70 -0.19 6.48
C ILE A 26 -0.52 -1.59 5.86
N CYS A 27 -0.88 -1.74 4.59
CA CYS A 27 -0.62 -2.97 3.83
C CYS A 27 0.67 -2.90 3.00
N LEU A 28 1.08 -4.04 2.43
CA LEU A 28 2.28 -4.11 1.59
C LEU A 28 2.27 -3.08 0.45
N ARG A 29 1.16 -2.95 -0.30
CA ARG A 29 1.09 -1.96 -1.39
C ARG A 29 1.31 -0.54 -0.89
N GLN A 30 0.80 -0.20 0.28
CA GLN A 30 1.06 1.10 0.88
C GLN A 30 2.53 1.25 1.30
N GLN A 31 3.18 0.20 1.81
CA GLN A 31 4.63 0.25 2.05
C GLN A 31 5.40 0.51 0.75
N VAL A 32 5.07 -0.18 -0.34
CA VAL A 32 5.70 0.03 -1.66
C VAL A 32 5.42 1.43 -2.21
N LEU A 33 4.22 1.98 -2.03
CA LEU A 33 3.89 3.36 -2.43
C LEU A 33 4.78 4.39 -1.70
N ASN A 34 4.97 4.24 -0.39
CA ASN A 34 5.84 5.11 0.39
C ASN A 34 7.30 4.98 -0.07
N LEU A 35 7.81 3.75 -0.23
CA LEU A 35 9.16 3.52 -0.74
C LEU A 35 9.38 4.12 -2.14
N ALA A 36 8.38 4.04 -3.01
CA ALA A 36 8.43 4.63 -4.35
C ALA A 36 8.52 6.17 -4.32
N LEU A 37 8.02 6.79 -3.25
CA LEU A 37 8.16 8.22 -2.95
C LEU A 37 9.46 8.56 -2.21
N GLY A 38 10.25 7.56 -1.80
CA GLY A 38 11.49 7.74 -1.05
C GLY A 38 11.32 7.71 0.48
N GLU A 39 10.16 7.29 0.97
CA GLU A 39 9.83 7.25 2.41
C GLU A 39 9.97 5.81 2.95
N ASP A 40 10.90 5.58 3.88
CA ASP A 40 11.14 4.29 4.53
C ASP A 40 11.03 4.34 6.07
N GLU A 41 11.19 5.51 6.69
CA GLU A 41 11.05 5.68 8.15
C GLU A 41 9.64 6.04 8.60
N THR A 42 8.95 6.91 7.85
CA THR A 42 7.64 7.47 8.21
C THR A 42 6.58 7.14 7.16
N LEU A 43 6.01 5.94 7.27
CA LEU A 43 5.01 5.53 6.29
C LEU A 43 3.61 6.08 6.59
N LEU A 44 2.92 6.45 5.53
CA LEU A 44 1.55 6.95 5.57
C LEU A 44 0.60 6.01 4.82
N CYS A 45 -0.66 5.96 5.28
CA CYS A 45 -1.70 5.29 4.52
C CYS A 45 -2.06 6.12 3.27
N LEU A 46 -2.66 5.46 2.27
CA LEU A 46 -2.99 6.10 0.99
C LEU A 46 -3.78 7.42 1.15
N PRO A 47 -4.83 7.53 1.98
CA PRO A 47 -5.51 8.82 2.19
C PRO A 47 -4.61 9.92 2.75
N CYS A 48 -3.70 9.61 3.68
CA CYS A 48 -2.77 10.58 4.24
C CYS A 48 -1.70 10.99 3.23
N LEU A 49 -1.17 10.04 2.44
CA LEU A 49 -0.25 10.33 1.33
C LEU A 49 -0.90 11.25 0.29
N ALA A 50 -2.15 10.98 -0.08
CA ALA A 50 -2.89 11.82 -1.02
C ALA A 50 -3.03 13.26 -0.51
N GLN A 51 -3.34 13.44 0.77
CA GLN A 51 -3.40 14.77 1.38
C GLN A 51 -2.06 15.50 1.35
N GLU A 52 -0.95 14.83 1.61
CA GLU A 52 0.39 15.45 1.56
C GLU A 52 0.84 15.78 0.14
N ASN A 53 0.37 15.02 -0.84
CA ASN A 53 0.68 15.22 -2.26
C ASN A 53 -0.38 16.07 -2.98
N GLU A 54 -1.29 16.72 -2.25
CA GLU A 54 -2.38 17.55 -2.78
C GLU A 54 -3.18 16.86 -3.90
N SER A 55 -3.39 15.55 -3.77
CA SER A 55 -4.01 14.69 -4.78
C SER A 55 -5.15 13.87 -4.20
N SER A 56 -5.99 13.30 -5.08
CA SER A 56 -6.95 12.29 -4.63
C SER A 56 -6.23 10.97 -4.35
N ALA A 57 -6.78 10.17 -3.43
CA ALA A 57 -6.23 8.85 -3.12
C ALA A 57 -6.23 7.93 -4.36
N GLU A 58 -7.22 8.09 -5.25
CA GLU A 58 -7.32 7.32 -6.48
C GLU A 58 -6.25 7.73 -7.50
N ASP A 59 -6.11 9.02 -7.79
CA ASP A 59 -5.12 9.53 -8.74
C ASP A 59 -3.70 9.21 -8.30
N LEU A 60 -3.42 9.37 -7.01
CA LEU A 60 -2.11 9.06 -6.45
C LEU A 60 -1.80 7.56 -6.59
N LEU A 61 -2.78 6.70 -6.29
CA LEU A 61 -2.64 5.25 -6.43
C LEU A 61 -2.35 4.85 -7.87
N VAL A 62 -3.09 5.40 -8.85
CA VAL A 62 -2.92 5.11 -10.27
C VAL A 62 -1.59 5.61 -10.81
N LYS A 63 -1.18 6.82 -10.42
CA LYS A 63 0.09 7.39 -10.87
C LYS A 63 1.29 6.58 -10.33
N LEU A 64 1.27 6.25 -9.05
CA LEU A 64 2.39 5.54 -8.41
C LEU A 64 2.46 4.08 -8.80
N SER A 65 1.32 3.40 -9.00
CA SER A 65 1.32 2.01 -9.45
C SER A 65 1.96 1.86 -10.83
N GLN A 66 1.68 2.77 -11.78
CA GLN A 66 2.31 2.77 -13.10
C GLN A 66 3.83 2.94 -12.99
N TYR A 67 4.27 3.85 -12.12
CA TYR A 67 5.69 4.03 -11.82
C TYR A 67 6.33 2.78 -11.19
N ILE A 68 5.63 2.14 -10.24
CA ILE A 68 6.06 0.92 -9.54
C ILE A 68 6.18 -0.25 -10.52
N GLN A 69 5.17 -0.46 -11.38
CA GLN A 69 5.16 -1.54 -12.37
C GLN A 69 6.28 -1.37 -13.40
N GLY A 70 6.70 -0.15 -13.70
CA GLY A 70 7.84 0.13 -14.58
C GLY A 70 9.21 -0.14 -13.95
N ARG A 71 9.29 -0.50 -12.66
CA ARG A 71 10.55 -0.71 -11.93
C ARG A 71 10.57 -2.06 -11.22
N GLU A 72 11.41 -2.97 -11.72
CA GLU A 72 11.49 -4.35 -11.25
C GLU A 72 11.67 -4.49 -9.72
N CYS A 73 12.45 -3.60 -9.10
CA CYS A 73 12.71 -3.62 -7.66
C CYS A 73 11.44 -3.40 -6.80
N PHE A 74 10.50 -2.58 -7.26
CA PHE A 74 9.23 -2.35 -6.58
C PHE A 74 8.15 -3.31 -7.07
N HIS A 75 8.17 -3.66 -8.35
CA HIS A 75 7.19 -4.55 -8.96
C HIS A 75 7.18 -5.93 -8.30
N LYS A 76 8.35 -6.51 -8.00
CA LYS A 76 8.45 -7.82 -7.33
C LYS A 76 7.74 -7.85 -5.98
N GLU A 77 7.76 -6.73 -5.25
CA GLU A 77 7.07 -6.60 -3.96
C GLU A 77 5.58 -6.34 -4.19
N TRP A 78 5.23 -5.45 -5.13
CA TRP A 78 3.84 -5.11 -5.47
C TRP A 78 2.96 -6.33 -5.75
N ILE A 79 3.48 -7.30 -6.51
CA ILE A 79 2.73 -8.49 -6.93
C ILE A 79 2.56 -9.55 -5.84
N ARG A 80 3.32 -9.48 -4.73
CA ARG A 80 3.12 -10.39 -3.57
C ARG A 80 1.77 -10.15 -2.89
N TYR A 81 1.17 -8.98 -3.12
CA TYR A 81 -0.11 -8.59 -2.58
C TYR A 81 -1.24 -8.94 -3.55
N CYS A 82 -1.63 -10.21 -3.55
CA CYS A 82 -2.46 -10.82 -4.60
C CYS A 82 -3.92 -10.35 -4.61
N ASP A 83 -4.55 -10.19 -3.44
CA ASP A 83 -5.99 -9.93 -3.39
C ASP A 83 -6.44 -9.10 -2.18
N ARG A 84 -7.73 -8.72 -2.19
CA ARG A 84 -8.36 -7.85 -1.19
C ARG A 84 -8.33 -8.41 0.23
N SER A 85 -8.24 -9.73 0.43
CA SER A 85 -8.23 -10.35 1.76
C SER A 85 -7.07 -9.89 2.63
N TYR A 86 -5.98 -9.45 2.02
CA TYR A 86 -4.81 -8.92 2.72
C TYR A 86 -4.97 -7.45 3.15
N CYS A 87 -6.04 -6.77 2.74
CA CYS A 87 -6.29 -5.36 3.08
C CYS A 87 -6.73 -5.22 4.54
N PRO A 88 -5.93 -4.55 5.40
CA PRO A 88 -6.26 -4.43 6.81
C PRO A 88 -7.38 -3.40 7.07
N ASN A 89 -7.66 -2.52 6.10
CA ASN A 89 -8.71 -1.51 6.21
C ASN A 89 -9.44 -1.29 4.88
N PRO A 90 -10.27 -2.24 4.42
CA PRO A 90 -10.98 -2.12 3.15
C PRO A 90 -12.12 -1.09 3.18
N GLY A 91 -12.62 -0.72 4.36
CA GLY A 91 -13.69 0.27 4.52
C GLY A 91 -13.20 1.73 4.49
N GLY A 92 -11.92 1.96 4.82
CA GLY A 92 -11.28 3.28 4.79
C GLY A 92 -10.23 3.44 3.69
N CYS A 93 -10.23 2.57 2.69
CA CYS A 93 -9.28 2.58 1.56
C CYS A 93 -10.03 2.36 0.23
N LEU A 94 -9.29 2.19 -0.88
CA LEU A 94 -9.83 2.04 -2.22
C LEU A 94 -9.57 0.63 -2.81
N PRO A 95 -10.06 -0.47 -2.19
CA PRO A 95 -9.75 -1.82 -2.69
C PRO A 95 -10.32 -2.09 -4.09
N ALA A 96 -11.47 -1.51 -4.45
CA ALA A 96 -12.06 -1.68 -5.78
C ALA A 96 -11.17 -1.10 -6.89
N VAL A 97 -10.52 0.03 -6.61
CA VAL A 97 -9.51 0.63 -7.50
C VAL A 97 -8.24 -0.21 -7.45
N CYS A 98 -7.69 -0.41 -6.25
CA CYS A 98 -6.42 -1.12 -6.04
C CYS A 98 -6.35 -2.47 -6.77
N PHE A 99 -7.41 -3.27 -6.73
CA PHE A 99 -7.46 -4.57 -7.41
C PHE A 99 -8.27 -4.57 -8.71
N GLY A 100 -8.55 -3.38 -9.25
CA GLY A 100 -9.24 -3.21 -10.52
C GLY A 100 -8.33 -3.42 -11.73
N PRO A 101 -8.91 -3.53 -12.94
CA PRO A 101 -8.13 -3.66 -14.16
C PRO A 101 -7.24 -2.42 -14.38
N GLY A 102 -5.95 -2.64 -14.65
CA GLY A 102 -4.97 -1.57 -14.91
C GLY A 102 -4.03 -1.24 -13.73
N LEU A 103 -4.05 -2.02 -12.64
CA LEU A 103 -3.25 -1.83 -11.42
C LEU A 103 -2.54 -3.10 -10.92
#